data_AF-A0A5C3LDP0-F1
#
_entry.id   AF-A0A5C3LDP0-F1
#
_cell.length_a   1.000
_cell.length_b   1.000
_cell.length_c   1.000
_cell.angle_alpha   90.00
_cell.angle_beta   90.00
_cell.angle_gamma   90.00
#
_symmetry.space_group_name_H-M   'P 1'
#
loop_
_entity.id
_entity.type
_entity.pdbx_description
1 polymer ?
#
loop_
_entity_poly.entity_id
_entity_poly.type
_entity_poly.pdbx_seq_one_letter_code
_entity_poly.pdbx_strand_id
1 'polypeptide(L)'
;MEHNNQSHSQKPQVDLQDSRRSAATHQSAMPSFFAKPFPPPGLTDVPVEYIIKQLHDMAPQFWDRPDTADCTIVIPIPHAQNPSQSFPLEPTGSTSISFEHSGGGNRRATQPPANAVPRLSLELHMDYLSAHSTYLRSLFSGALPLDLMYAQSPPRSSTSSSIPPDRLPRLMPSSPDHPILFLPVPDPSSIHLLFHWMYFGDVSFIAECLRSGKIQWEGIARNVEYLGLSSEIKLFLGRWYNAWLNPTEVEAEADQDMAYDSDGTAYTDSDDEDRMSSSTESDLDDELEKLKEPSSRGRNDFSVKAISFQSFIAPAVLQSTT
;
A
#
# COMPACT_ATOMS: atom_id res chain seq x y z
N MET A 1 81.68 -44.24 -10.57
CA MET A 1 81.89 -43.16 -11.54
C MET A 1 80.52 -42.74 -12.04
N GLU A 2 80.01 -41.52 -11.99
CA GLU A 2 80.39 -40.18 -11.52
C GLU A 2 79.03 -39.44 -11.49
N HIS A 3 78.58 -38.92 -10.34
CA HIS A 3 78.38 -37.48 -10.12
C HIS A 3 77.94 -36.66 -11.35
N ASN A 4 76.73 -36.09 -11.32
CA ASN A 4 76.66 -34.63 -11.41
C ASN A 4 75.35 -34.05 -10.83
N ASN A 5 75.53 -33.19 -9.83
CA ASN A 5 74.59 -32.19 -9.33
C ASN A 5 74.52 -31.04 -10.34
N GLN A 6 73.33 -30.46 -10.56
CA GLN A 6 73.29 -29.09 -11.05
C GLN A 6 72.16 -28.28 -10.40
N SER A 7 72.61 -27.43 -9.47
CA SER A 7 71.91 -26.33 -8.84
C SER A 7 71.59 -25.22 -9.84
N HIS A 8 70.38 -24.67 -9.78
CA HIS A 8 70.01 -23.31 -10.24
C HIS A 8 68.94 -22.80 -9.27
N SER A 9 69.32 -22.03 -8.25
CA SER A 9 69.50 -20.57 -8.22
C SER A 9 68.19 -19.80 -8.47
N GLN A 10 67.54 -19.47 -7.35
CA GLN A 10 66.45 -18.50 -7.25
C GLN A 10 66.94 -17.08 -7.60
N LYS A 11 66.13 -16.35 -8.36
CA LYS A 11 66.14 -14.88 -8.42
C LYS A 11 64.76 -14.38 -7.96
N PRO A 12 64.68 -13.41 -7.04
CA PRO A 12 63.42 -12.81 -6.64
C PRO A 12 63.01 -11.77 -7.69
N GLN A 13 61.86 -11.96 -8.32
CA GLN A 13 61.23 -10.92 -9.13
C GLN A 13 60.22 -10.18 -8.26
N VAL A 14 60.63 -8.98 -7.88
CA VAL A 14 59.80 -7.95 -7.28
C VAL A 14 59.25 -7.16 -8.46
N ASP A 15 57.95 -7.25 -8.74
CA ASP A 15 57.32 -6.29 -9.64
C ASP A 15 55.99 -5.77 -9.06
N LEU A 16 56.09 -4.47 -8.80
CA LEU A 16 55.11 -3.44 -8.54
C LEU A 16 53.64 -3.79 -8.83
N GLN A 17 52.89 -3.72 -7.74
CA GLN A 17 51.66 -2.93 -7.61
C GLN A 17 51.26 -2.13 -8.86
N ASP A 18 50.23 -2.58 -9.56
CA ASP A 18 49.34 -1.68 -10.30
C ASP A 18 47.91 -1.95 -9.81
N SER A 19 47.64 -1.46 -8.58
CA SER A 19 46.29 -1.34 -8.03
C SER A 19 45.53 -0.27 -8.80
N ARG A 20 45.11 -0.60 -10.03
CA ARG A 20 44.01 0.10 -10.69
C ARG A 20 42.74 -0.19 -9.92
N ARG A 21 42.51 0.62 -8.88
CA ARG A 21 41.16 0.88 -8.36
C ARG A 21 40.38 1.48 -9.52
N SER A 22 39.74 0.64 -10.30
CA SER A 22 38.59 1.03 -11.11
C SER A 22 37.57 1.58 -10.13
N ALA A 23 37.56 2.89 -9.95
CA ALA A 23 36.40 3.60 -9.48
C ALA A 23 35.30 3.26 -10.47
N ALA A 24 34.50 2.24 -10.13
CA ALA A 24 33.23 2.02 -10.77
C ALA A 24 32.41 3.27 -10.45
N THR A 25 32.48 4.25 -11.35
CA THR A 25 31.50 5.31 -11.43
C THR A 25 30.19 4.57 -11.59
N HIS A 26 29.46 4.38 -10.49
CA HIS A 26 28.05 4.04 -10.51
C HIS A 26 27.40 5.21 -11.25
N GLN A 27 27.38 5.11 -12.59
CA GLN A 27 26.46 5.87 -13.41
C GLN A 27 25.10 5.46 -12.87
N SER A 28 24.59 6.29 -11.97
CA SER A 28 23.24 6.21 -11.49
C SER A 28 22.41 6.34 -12.75
N ALA A 29 21.91 5.21 -13.23
CA ALA A 29 21.03 5.14 -14.38
C ALA A 29 19.80 5.94 -13.95
N MET A 30 19.75 7.20 -14.39
CA MET A 30 18.66 8.10 -14.07
C MET A 30 17.37 7.38 -14.47
N PRO A 31 16.36 7.33 -13.59
CA PRO A 31 15.09 6.69 -13.92
C PRO A 31 14.57 7.33 -15.20
N SER A 32 14.34 6.51 -16.24
CA SER A 32 13.95 6.97 -17.57
C SER A 32 12.49 7.39 -17.64
N PHE A 33 11.84 7.68 -16.51
CA PHE A 33 10.42 7.93 -16.38
C PHE A 33 10.17 9.37 -15.91
N PHE A 34 9.13 10.00 -16.47
CA PHE A 34 8.73 11.35 -16.09
C PHE A 34 7.90 11.32 -14.81
N ALA A 35 8.53 11.68 -13.68
CA ALA A 35 7.85 11.80 -12.41
C ALA A 35 6.59 12.68 -12.51
N LYS A 36 5.43 12.13 -12.13
CA LYS A 36 4.15 12.83 -12.10
C LYS A 36 3.75 13.09 -10.64
N PRO A 37 3.89 14.32 -10.12
CA PRO A 37 3.43 14.63 -8.78
C PRO A 37 1.89 14.60 -8.74
N PHE A 38 1.35 14.22 -7.58
CA PHE A 38 -0.08 14.29 -7.30
C PHE A 38 -0.36 15.21 -6.10
N PRO A 39 -1.31 16.16 -6.18
CA PRO A 39 -2.11 16.47 -7.37
C PRO A 39 -1.26 17.08 -8.49
N PRO A 40 -1.70 16.99 -9.75
CA PRO A 40 -1.04 17.69 -10.86
C PRO A 40 -0.87 19.19 -10.54
N PRO A 41 0.19 19.87 -11.03
CA PRO A 41 0.45 21.27 -10.68
C PRO A 41 -0.69 22.25 -10.98
N GLY A 42 -1.52 21.95 -11.99
CA GLY A 42 -2.69 22.76 -12.32
C GLY A 42 -3.87 22.61 -11.35
N LEU A 43 -3.80 21.64 -10.42
CA LEU A 43 -4.84 21.32 -9.45
C LEU A 43 -4.38 21.50 -8.00
N THR A 44 -3.24 22.15 -7.76
CA THR A 44 -2.68 22.29 -6.40
C THR A 44 -3.59 23.07 -5.44
N ASP A 45 -4.40 24.01 -5.94
CA ASP A 45 -5.36 24.78 -5.13
C ASP A 45 -6.75 24.12 -5.02
N VAL A 46 -6.93 22.96 -5.63
CA VAL A 46 -8.21 22.22 -5.62
C VAL A 46 -8.19 21.22 -4.46
N PRO A 47 -9.22 21.18 -3.59
CA PRO A 47 -9.31 20.19 -2.53
C PRO A 47 -9.18 18.76 -3.07
N VAL A 48 -8.36 17.94 -2.43
CA VAL A 48 -8.05 16.57 -2.89
C VAL A 48 -9.31 15.71 -2.96
N GLU A 49 -10.25 15.92 -2.05
CA GLU A 49 -11.53 15.23 -2.00
C GLU A 49 -12.38 15.50 -3.25
N TYR A 50 -12.29 16.73 -3.79
CA TYR A 50 -12.97 17.09 -5.03
C TYR A 50 -12.33 16.38 -6.24
N ILE A 51 -10.99 16.29 -6.27
CA ILE A 51 -10.25 15.56 -7.31
C ILE A 51 -10.64 14.07 -7.28
N ILE A 52 -10.62 13.45 -6.10
CA ILE A 52 -11.02 12.04 -5.92
C ILE A 52 -12.46 11.82 -6.39
N LYS A 53 -13.38 12.71 -6.01
CA LYS A 53 -14.78 12.61 -6.45
C LYS A 53 -14.88 12.64 -7.98
N GLN A 54 -14.18 13.56 -8.64
CA GLN A 54 -14.19 13.64 -10.09
C GLN A 54 -13.55 12.41 -10.74
N LEU A 55 -12.49 11.85 -10.15
CA LEU A 55 -11.92 10.59 -10.61
C LEU A 55 -12.96 9.46 -10.54
N HIS A 56 -13.67 9.32 -9.41
CA HIS A 56 -14.73 8.32 -9.29
C HIS A 56 -15.85 8.50 -10.32
N ASP A 57 -16.28 9.75 -10.57
CA ASP A 57 -17.32 10.05 -11.57
C ASP A 57 -16.88 9.66 -13.00
N MET A 58 -15.57 9.72 -13.30
CA MET A 58 -15.00 9.33 -14.59
C MET A 58 -14.63 7.84 -14.69
N ALA A 59 -14.56 7.13 -13.57
CA ALA A 59 -14.07 5.75 -13.51
C ALA A 59 -14.71 4.79 -14.53
N PRO A 60 -16.04 4.81 -14.80
CA PRO A 60 -16.65 3.95 -15.81
C PRO A 60 -16.07 4.13 -17.23
N GLN A 61 -15.45 5.27 -17.52
CA GLN A 61 -14.85 5.57 -18.82
C GLN A 61 -13.42 5.04 -18.95
N PHE A 62 -12.74 4.78 -17.83
CA PHE A 62 -11.32 4.42 -17.79
C PHE A 62 -11.08 3.01 -17.22
N TRP A 63 -12.00 2.49 -16.41
CA TRP A 63 -11.93 1.12 -15.93
C TRP A 63 -12.04 0.16 -17.10
N ASP A 64 -11.21 -0.88 -17.06
CA ASP A 64 -11.12 -1.91 -18.11
C ASP A 64 -10.73 -1.39 -19.51
N ARG A 65 -10.06 -0.22 -19.56
CA ARG A 65 -9.52 0.39 -20.79
C ARG A 65 -8.00 0.40 -20.79
N PRO A 66 -7.35 -0.72 -21.17
CA PRO A 66 -5.89 -0.80 -21.25
C PRO A 66 -5.30 0.25 -22.21
N ASP A 67 -6.00 0.57 -23.30
CA ASP A 67 -5.55 1.54 -24.31
C ASP A 67 -5.34 2.97 -23.75
N THR A 68 -5.98 3.31 -22.63
CA THR A 68 -5.84 4.62 -21.98
C THR A 68 -4.95 4.57 -20.75
N ALA A 69 -4.55 3.38 -20.29
CA ALA A 69 -3.71 3.21 -19.12
C ALA A 69 -2.35 3.87 -19.35
N ASP A 70 -1.84 4.55 -18.32
CA ASP A 70 -0.54 5.22 -18.35
C ASP A 70 0.47 4.59 -17.40
N CYS A 71 0.18 3.41 -16.83
CA CYS A 71 1.15 2.57 -16.14
C CYS A 71 0.74 1.09 -16.15
N THR A 72 1.72 0.22 -15.88
CA THR A 72 1.48 -1.22 -15.65
C THR A 72 2.02 -1.63 -14.30
N ILE A 73 1.21 -2.32 -13.50
CA ILE A 73 1.61 -2.90 -12.21
C ILE A 73 1.80 -4.40 -12.37
N VAL A 74 2.99 -4.90 -12.03
CA VAL A 74 3.37 -6.30 -12.09
C VAL A 74 3.55 -6.85 -10.69
N ILE A 75 2.71 -7.81 -10.30
CA ILE A 75 2.66 -8.36 -8.95
C ILE A 75 3.05 -9.85 -8.99
N PRO A 76 4.11 -10.28 -8.29
CA PRO A 76 4.48 -11.68 -8.21
C PRO A 76 3.48 -12.48 -7.37
N ILE A 77 3.17 -13.72 -7.79
CA ILE A 77 2.29 -14.65 -7.08
C ILE A 77 3.14 -15.81 -6.55
N PRO A 78 3.64 -15.74 -5.30
CA PRO A 78 4.64 -16.69 -4.78
C PRO A 78 4.14 -18.12 -4.55
N HIS A 79 2.82 -18.37 -4.59
CA HIS A 79 2.22 -19.66 -4.21
C HIS A 79 1.17 -20.17 -5.21
N ALA A 80 1.28 -19.84 -6.49
CA ALA A 80 0.41 -20.40 -7.53
C ALA A 80 0.70 -21.88 -7.84
N GLN A 81 1.00 -22.69 -6.81
CA GLN A 81 1.25 -24.12 -6.91
C GLN A 81 -0.01 -24.93 -7.20
N ASN A 82 -1.20 -24.31 -7.11
CA ASN A 82 -2.45 -24.97 -7.48
C ASN A 82 -3.20 -24.16 -8.55
N PRO A 83 -3.08 -24.51 -9.84
CA PRO A 83 -3.76 -23.83 -10.94
C PRO A 83 -5.30 -23.95 -10.88
N SER A 84 -5.84 -24.71 -9.92
CA SER A 84 -7.27 -24.86 -9.67
C SER A 84 -7.88 -23.77 -8.80
N GLN A 85 -7.06 -22.94 -8.12
CA GLN A 85 -7.58 -21.74 -7.45
C GLN A 85 -7.81 -20.65 -8.50
N SER A 86 -9.03 -20.62 -9.02
CA SER A 86 -9.52 -19.51 -9.83
C SER A 86 -9.50 -18.24 -8.98
N PHE A 87 -8.85 -17.19 -9.49
CA PHE A 87 -8.97 -15.88 -8.88
C PHE A 87 -10.44 -15.45 -8.97
N PRO A 88 -11.03 -15.00 -7.86
CA PRO A 88 -12.43 -14.61 -7.84
C PRO A 88 -12.62 -13.36 -8.70
N LEU A 89 -13.32 -13.54 -9.83
CA LEU A 89 -13.63 -12.55 -10.86
C LEU A 89 -12.43 -12.11 -11.69
N GLU A 90 -12.37 -12.59 -12.94
CA GLU A 90 -11.74 -11.85 -14.04
C GLU A 90 -12.51 -10.53 -14.23
N PRO A 91 -11.84 -9.36 -14.11
CA PRO A 91 -12.27 -8.18 -14.83
C PRO A 91 -12.13 -8.49 -16.33
N THR A 92 -13.11 -8.09 -17.13
CA THR A 92 -13.27 -8.30 -18.57
C THR A 92 -12.17 -7.67 -19.45
N GLY A 93 -10.89 -8.02 -19.25
CA GLY A 93 -9.84 -7.79 -20.24
C GLY A 93 -8.52 -7.21 -19.73
N SER A 94 -8.50 -6.53 -18.58
CA SER A 94 -7.31 -5.78 -18.13
C SER A 94 -6.35 -6.54 -17.21
N THR A 95 -6.68 -7.78 -16.84
CA THR A 95 -5.84 -8.62 -15.98
C THR A 95 -5.26 -9.76 -16.81
N SER A 96 -3.95 -9.72 -17.06
CA SER A 96 -3.28 -10.85 -17.69
C SER A 96 -2.41 -11.58 -16.66
N ILE A 97 -2.60 -12.90 -16.57
CA ILE A 97 -1.68 -13.78 -15.87
C ILE A 97 -0.66 -14.25 -16.90
N SER A 98 0.50 -13.59 -16.91
CA SER A 98 1.57 -13.95 -17.83
C SER A 98 2.60 -14.82 -17.12
N PHE A 99 2.94 -15.94 -17.75
CA PHE A 99 4.11 -16.74 -17.42
C PHE A 99 5.23 -16.28 -18.34
N GLU A 100 5.79 -15.09 -18.07
CA GLU A 100 6.90 -14.59 -18.89
C GLU A 100 8.14 -15.46 -18.68
N HIS A 101 8.57 -16.07 -19.79
CA HIS A 101 9.83 -16.79 -19.87
C HIS A 101 10.92 -15.75 -20.11
N SER A 102 11.58 -15.28 -19.04
CA SER A 102 12.77 -14.45 -19.18
C SER A 102 13.88 -15.25 -19.87
N GLY A 103 13.90 -15.23 -21.21
CA GLY A 103 14.87 -16.00 -22.00
C GLY A 103 14.55 -16.07 -23.49
N GLY A 104 14.56 -14.94 -24.19
CA GLY A 104 14.70 -14.93 -25.64
C GLY A 104 16.05 -15.52 -26.05
N GLY A 105 16.04 -16.60 -26.83
CA GLY A 105 17.22 -17.16 -27.50
C GLY A 105 17.40 -18.67 -27.38
N ASN A 106 16.99 -19.40 -28.41
CA ASN A 106 17.55 -20.66 -28.90
C ASN A 106 17.90 -21.77 -27.87
N ARG A 107 17.10 -21.97 -26.81
CA ARG A 107 17.32 -23.11 -25.91
C ARG A 107 16.75 -24.40 -26.49
N ARG A 108 17.57 -25.45 -26.50
CA ARG A 108 17.19 -26.84 -26.80
C ARG A 108 15.96 -27.24 -25.99
N ALA A 109 15.05 -27.97 -26.63
CA ALA A 109 13.73 -28.39 -26.15
C ALA A 109 13.68 -29.34 -24.93
N THR A 110 14.67 -29.34 -24.03
CA THR A 110 14.77 -30.35 -22.95
C THR A 110 14.98 -29.78 -21.55
N GLN A 111 14.84 -28.48 -21.33
CA GLN A 111 14.87 -27.91 -19.97
C GLN A 111 13.45 -27.50 -19.55
N PRO A 112 12.84 -28.12 -18.53
CA PRO A 112 11.55 -27.66 -18.03
C PRO A 112 11.70 -26.22 -17.50
N PRO A 113 10.77 -25.30 -17.80
CA PRO A 113 10.82 -23.90 -17.37
C PRO A 113 10.52 -23.81 -15.86
N ALA A 114 11.47 -24.22 -15.03
CA ALA A 114 11.26 -24.45 -13.60
C ALA A 114 11.17 -23.16 -12.73
N ASN A 115 11.26 -21.96 -13.32
CA ASN A 115 11.44 -20.71 -12.55
C ASN A 115 10.52 -19.54 -12.96
N ALA A 116 9.50 -19.74 -13.80
CA ALA A 116 8.56 -18.66 -14.12
C ALA A 116 7.55 -18.50 -12.98
N VAL A 117 7.88 -17.66 -11.99
CA VAL A 117 6.94 -17.26 -10.94
C VAL A 117 5.73 -16.57 -11.60
N PRO A 118 4.49 -17.05 -11.40
CA PRO A 118 3.32 -16.45 -12.04
C PRO A 118 3.16 -14.99 -11.60
N ARG A 119 2.73 -14.14 -12.52
CA ARG A 119 2.59 -12.70 -12.27
C ARG A 119 1.21 -12.23 -12.67
N LEU A 120 0.66 -11.36 -11.85
CA LEU A 120 -0.51 -10.55 -12.17
C LEU A 120 -0.02 -9.27 -12.82
N SER A 121 -0.43 -8.99 -14.05
CA SER A 121 -0.14 -7.74 -14.74
C SER A 121 -1.43 -6.95 -14.95
N LEU A 122 -1.43 -5.70 -14.51
CA LEU A 122 -2.58 -4.81 -14.51
C LEU A 122 -2.21 -3.48 -15.16
N GLU A 123 -2.94 -3.11 -16.20
CA GLU A 123 -2.79 -1.80 -16.87
C GLU A 123 -3.77 -0.82 -16.24
N LEU A 124 -3.22 0.24 -15.62
CA LEU A 124 -3.95 1.13 -14.72
C LEU A 124 -3.56 2.60 -14.98
N HIS A 125 -4.32 3.51 -14.35
CA HIS A 125 -4.13 4.95 -14.46
C HIS A 125 -3.48 5.50 -13.19
N MET A 126 -2.34 6.17 -13.34
CA MET A 126 -1.51 6.70 -12.27
C MET A 126 -2.25 7.66 -11.35
N ASP A 127 -3.17 8.47 -11.89
CA ASP A 127 -3.92 9.46 -11.10
C ASP A 127 -4.84 8.80 -10.07
N TYR A 128 -5.53 7.72 -10.44
CA TYR A 128 -6.35 6.94 -9.51
C TYR A 128 -5.48 6.29 -8.42
N LEU A 129 -4.35 5.70 -8.81
CA LEU A 129 -3.45 5.07 -7.85
C LEU A 129 -2.84 6.10 -6.87
N SER A 130 -2.37 7.23 -7.41
CA SER A 130 -1.70 8.28 -6.63
C SER A 130 -2.67 9.05 -5.74
N ALA A 131 -3.93 9.22 -6.16
CA ALA A 131 -4.95 9.88 -5.35
C ALA A 131 -5.21 9.14 -4.03
N HIS A 132 -5.19 7.80 -4.07
CA HIS A 132 -5.58 6.96 -2.93
C HIS A 132 -4.41 6.35 -2.16
N SER A 133 -3.25 6.15 -2.79
CA SER A 133 -2.07 5.53 -2.18
C SER A 133 -0.92 6.53 -2.04
N THR A 134 -0.54 6.81 -0.78
CA THR A 134 0.65 7.62 -0.48
C THR A 134 1.95 6.96 -0.94
N TYR A 135 1.99 5.62 -0.88
CA TYR A 135 3.13 4.83 -1.33
C TYR A 135 3.32 4.92 -2.85
N LEU A 136 2.28 4.64 -3.63
CA LEU A 136 2.34 4.70 -5.09
C LEU A 136 2.57 6.13 -5.59
N ARG A 137 1.91 7.12 -4.96
CA ARG A 137 2.16 8.54 -5.24
C ARG A 137 3.64 8.90 -5.13
N SER A 138 4.30 8.43 -4.08
CA SER A 138 5.71 8.72 -3.87
C SER A 138 6.60 8.03 -4.92
N LEU A 139 6.31 6.76 -5.25
CA LEU A 139 7.01 6.03 -6.31
C LEU A 139 6.88 6.72 -7.68
N PHE A 140 5.67 7.13 -8.03
CA PHE A 140 5.40 7.85 -9.28
C PHE A 140 5.92 9.29 -9.30
N SER A 141 6.22 9.85 -8.12
CA SER A 141 6.93 11.13 -8.01
C SER A 141 8.45 10.98 -8.08
N GLY A 142 8.96 9.76 -8.30
CA GLY A 142 10.38 9.47 -8.43
C GLY A 142 11.11 9.19 -7.11
N ALA A 143 10.37 8.99 -6.01
CA ALA A 143 10.99 8.57 -4.75
C ALA A 143 11.61 7.16 -4.90
N LEU A 144 12.77 6.95 -4.29
CA LEU A 144 13.37 5.63 -4.28
C LEU A 144 12.57 4.71 -3.35
N PRO A 145 12.24 3.47 -3.76
CA PRO A 145 11.52 2.51 -2.93
C PRO A 145 12.15 2.30 -1.55
N LEU A 146 13.48 2.31 -1.48
CA LEU A 146 14.22 2.16 -0.22
C LEU A 146 13.89 3.29 0.76
N ASP A 147 13.83 4.54 0.28
CA ASP A 147 13.54 5.70 1.14
C ASP A 147 12.13 5.60 1.75
N LEU A 148 11.18 5.05 1.00
CA LEU A 148 9.80 4.86 1.45
C LEU A 148 9.65 3.78 2.52
N MET A 149 10.40 2.68 2.43
CA MET A 149 10.36 1.63 3.45
C MET A 149 10.86 2.15 4.81
N TYR A 150 11.85 3.04 4.81
CA TYR A 150 12.41 3.61 6.05
C TYR A 150 11.57 4.79 6.58
N ALA A 151 10.77 5.44 5.74
CA ALA A 151 9.92 6.56 6.17
C ALA A 151 8.72 6.11 7.03
N GLN A 152 8.23 4.88 6.85
CA GLN A 152 7.02 4.40 7.53
C GLN A 152 7.27 3.72 8.88
N SER A 153 8.52 3.43 9.25
CA SER A 153 8.84 2.83 10.56
C SER A 153 10.16 3.35 11.14
N PRO A 154 10.19 3.92 12.36
CA PRO A 154 11.45 4.22 13.02
C PRO A 154 12.21 2.91 13.25
N PRO A 155 13.55 2.89 13.06
CA PRO A 155 14.34 1.67 13.08
C PRO A 155 14.29 1.04 14.49
N ARG A 156 13.46 0.02 14.66
CA ARG A 156 13.58 -0.89 15.80
C ARG A 156 14.84 -1.70 15.56
N SER A 157 15.84 -1.42 16.40
CA SER A 157 17.17 -1.99 16.33
C SER A 157 17.13 -3.52 16.49
N SER A 158 17.07 -4.27 15.40
CA SER A 158 17.36 -5.72 15.45
C SER A 158 17.56 -6.29 14.05
N THR A 159 18.79 -6.77 13.80
CA THR A 159 19.19 -7.79 12.81
C THR A 159 18.73 -7.53 11.37
N SER A 160 19.67 -7.04 10.55
CA SER A 160 19.54 -6.88 9.10
C SER A 160 19.34 -8.23 8.41
N SER A 161 18.11 -8.75 8.40
CA SER A 161 17.71 -9.74 7.41
C SER A 161 17.67 -9.02 6.06
N SER A 162 18.67 -9.25 5.20
CA SER A 162 18.66 -8.69 3.86
C SER A 162 17.47 -9.29 3.11
N ILE A 163 16.41 -8.51 2.94
CA ILE A 163 15.29 -8.89 2.07
C ILE A 163 15.88 -9.11 0.67
N PRO A 164 15.68 -10.29 0.04
CA PRO A 164 16.18 -10.53 -1.31
C PRO A 164 15.72 -9.41 -2.25
N PRO A 165 16.58 -8.92 -3.16
CA PRO A 165 16.26 -7.81 -4.06
C PRO A 165 15.02 -8.08 -4.92
N ASP A 166 14.71 -9.36 -5.17
CA ASP A 166 13.51 -9.79 -5.91
C ASP A 166 12.19 -9.52 -5.17
N ARG A 167 12.25 -9.12 -3.89
CA ARG A 167 11.08 -8.79 -3.07
C ARG A 167 10.93 -7.29 -2.81
N LEU A 168 11.78 -6.47 -3.42
CA LEU A 168 11.68 -5.02 -3.30
C LEU A 168 10.88 -4.43 -4.48
N PRO A 169 9.98 -3.47 -4.21
CA PRO A 169 9.32 -2.70 -5.26
C PRO A 169 10.36 -1.98 -6.12
N ARG A 170 10.16 -2.00 -7.43
CA ARG A 170 11.09 -1.36 -8.37
C ARG A 170 10.42 -0.99 -9.67
N LEU A 171 10.87 0.11 -10.27
CA LEU A 171 10.54 0.43 -11.65
C LEU A 171 11.32 -0.51 -12.59
N MET A 172 10.60 -1.12 -13.52
CA MET A 172 11.18 -1.95 -14.57
C MET A 172 11.55 -1.08 -15.78
N PRO A 173 12.56 -1.49 -16.59
CA PRO A 173 12.88 -0.80 -17.83
C PRO A 173 11.64 -0.70 -18.73
N SER A 174 11.21 0.52 -19.02
CA SER A 174 9.95 0.81 -19.72
C SER A 174 10.03 2.16 -20.45
N SER A 175 9.00 2.46 -21.25
CA SER A 175 8.86 3.76 -21.92
C SER A 175 8.75 4.88 -20.87
N PRO A 176 9.33 6.07 -21.12
CA PRO A 176 9.19 7.22 -20.21
C PRO A 176 7.73 7.60 -19.91
N ASP A 177 6.82 7.33 -20.84
CA ASP A 177 5.41 7.72 -20.75
C ASP A 177 4.54 6.64 -20.09
N HIS A 178 5.05 5.42 -19.92
CA HIS A 178 4.30 4.26 -19.43
C HIS A 178 5.17 3.42 -18.48
N PRO A 179 5.36 3.86 -17.22
CA PRO A 179 6.15 3.13 -16.25
C PRO A 179 5.56 1.75 -15.95
N ILE A 180 6.44 0.74 -15.91
CA ILE A 180 6.10 -0.59 -15.42
C ILE A 180 6.64 -0.73 -13.99
N LEU A 181 5.75 -0.88 -13.01
CA LEU A 181 6.11 -1.03 -11.60
C LEU A 181 6.01 -2.50 -11.18
N PHE A 182 7.15 -3.07 -10.77
CA PHE A 182 7.15 -4.34 -10.06
C PHE A 182 6.79 -4.09 -8.59
N LEU A 183 5.67 -4.64 -8.13
CA LEU A 183 5.07 -4.38 -6.83
C LEU A 183 4.77 -5.68 -6.07
N PRO A 184 5.70 -6.20 -5.27
CA PRO A 184 5.44 -7.32 -4.37
C PRO A 184 4.53 -6.88 -3.22
N VAL A 185 3.30 -7.39 -3.20
CA VAL A 185 2.31 -7.07 -2.16
C VAL A 185 2.17 -8.21 -1.14
N PRO A 186 1.77 -7.93 0.11
CA PRO A 186 1.53 -8.94 1.15
C PRO A 186 0.55 -10.05 0.75
N ASP A 187 -0.52 -9.71 0.04
CA ASP A 187 -1.52 -10.66 -0.43
C ASP A 187 -1.95 -10.36 -1.88
N PRO A 188 -1.35 -11.03 -2.88
CA PRO A 188 -1.71 -10.81 -4.28
C PRO A 188 -3.16 -11.16 -4.63
N SER A 189 -3.84 -11.98 -3.82
CA SER A 189 -5.21 -12.42 -4.13
C SER A 189 -6.25 -11.31 -3.96
N SER A 190 -6.03 -10.35 -3.07
CA SER A 190 -6.99 -9.26 -2.77
C SER A 190 -6.65 -7.92 -3.40
N ILE A 191 -5.47 -7.76 -4.00
CA ILE A 191 -4.96 -6.46 -4.46
C ILE A 191 -5.82 -5.81 -5.56
N HIS A 192 -6.37 -6.61 -6.47
CA HIS A 192 -7.21 -6.13 -7.56
C HIS A 192 -8.49 -5.47 -7.04
N LEU A 193 -9.01 -5.91 -5.89
CA LEU A 193 -10.17 -5.32 -5.23
C LEU A 193 -9.86 -3.91 -4.69
N LEU A 194 -8.63 -3.69 -4.22
CA LEU A 194 -8.20 -2.36 -3.79
C LEU A 194 -8.08 -1.40 -4.98
N PHE A 195 -7.56 -1.86 -6.11
CA PHE A 195 -7.53 -1.04 -7.32
C PHE A 195 -8.94 -0.73 -7.82
N HIS A 196 -9.86 -1.70 -7.79
CA HIS A 196 -11.27 -1.45 -8.09
C HIS A 196 -11.87 -0.38 -7.15
N TRP A 197 -11.61 -0.48 -5.84
CA TRP A 197 -12.04 0.54 -4.87
C TRP A 197 -11.42 1.93 -5.15
N MET A 198 -10.16 2.01 -5.58
CA MET A 198 -9.54 3.29 -5.96
C MET A 198 -10.22 3.94 -7.18
N TYR A 199 -10.84 3.15 -8.06
CA TYR A 199 -11.58 3.68 -9.20
C TYR A 199 -12.98 4.10 -8.80
N PHE A 200 -13.72 3.26 -8.07
CA PHE A 200 -15.15 3.49 -7.87
C PHE A 200 -15.52 4.04 -6.50
N GLY A 201 -14.60 4.02 -5.53
CA GLY A 201 -14.88 4.34 -4.13
C GLY A 201 -15.81 3.35 -3.42
N ASP A 202 -16.29 2.31 -4.10
CA ASP A 202 -17.27 1.37 -3.57
C ASP A 202 -16.61 0.19 -2.85
N VAL A 203 -17.03 -0.04 -1.61
CA VAL A 203 -16.57 -1.13 -0.73
C VAL A 203 -17.45 -2.37 -0.82
N SER A 204 -18.60 -2.31 -1.51
CA SER A 204 -19.58 -3.39 -1.60
C SER A 204 -18.96 -4.66 -2.19
N PHE A 205 -18.11 -4.49 -3.20
CA PHE A 205 -17.44 -5.62 -3.85
C PHE A 205 -16.41 -6.30 -2.92
N ILE A 206 -15.68 -5.51 -2.14
CA ILE A 206 -14.77 -6.03 -1.10
C ILE A 206 -15.57 -6.77 -0.02
N ALA A 207 -16.68 -6.19 0.44
CA ALA A 207 -17.54 -6.80 1.46
C ALA A 207 -18.09 -8.16 1.00
N GLU A 208 -18.53 -8.27 -0.26
CA GLU A 208 -19.02 -9.53 -0.83
C GLU A 208 -17.90 -10.57 -0.94
N CYS A 209 -16.69 -10.18 -1.35
CA CYS A 209 -15.56 -11.10 -1.41
C CYS A 209 -15.10 -11.57 -0.02
N LEU A 210 -15.19 -10.71 1.01
CA LEU A 210 -14.95 -11.09 2.40
C LEU A 210 -16.03 -12.06 2.91
N ARG A 211 -17.31 -11.75 2.66
CA ARG A 211 -18.45 -12.59 3.09
C ARG A 211 -18.43 -13.98 2.47
N SER A 212 -18.08 -14.07 1.19
CA SER A 212 -17.98 -15.34 0.46
C SER A 212 -16.68 -16.12 0.75
N GLY A 213 -15.77 -15.57 1.56
CA GLY A 213 -14.49 -16.21 1.87
C GLY A 213 -13.51 -16.28 0.69
N LYS A 214 -13.75 -15.49 -0.36
CA LYS A 214 -12.90 -15.39 -1.56
C LYS A 214 -11.56 -14.72 -1.26
N ILE A 215 -11.55 -13.82 -0.27
CA ILE A 215 -10.34 -13.19 0.25
C ILE A 215 -10.33 -13.27 1.77
N GLN A 216 -9.14 -13.15 2.36
CA GLN A 216 -8.96 -13.07 3.81
C GLN A 216 -8.86 -11.61 4.25
N TRP A 217 -9.47 -11.28 5.38
CA TRP A 217 -9.45 -9.93 5.94
C TRP A 217 -8.02 -9.48 6.24
N GLU A 218 -7.18 -10.35 6.81
CA GLU A 218 -5.79 -10.05 7.15
C GLU A 218 -4.94 -9.78 5.91
N GLY A 219 -5.28 -10.39 4.78
CA GLY A 219 -4.60 -10.20 3.51
C GLY A 219 -4.85 -8.79 2.96
N ILE A 220 -6.13 -8.41 2.85
CA ILE A 220 -6.50 -7.09 2.34
C ILE A 220 -6.09 -5.96 3.30
N ALA A 221 -6.18 -6.16 4.62
CA ALA A 221 -5.73 -5.18 5.61
C ALA A 221 -4.22 -4.89 5.50
N ARG A 222 -3.40 -5.94 5.34
CA ARG A 222 -1.95 -5.77 5.13
C ARG A 222 -1.64 -5.05 3.83
N ASN A 223 -2.39 -5.29 2.76
CA ASN A 223 -2.23 -4.53 1.51
C ASN A 223 -2.60 -3.05 1.69
N VAL A 224 -3.68 -2.74 2.43
CA VAL A 224 -4.12 -1.37 2.73
C VAL A 224 -3.05 -0.59 3.51
N GLU A 225 -2.44 -1.23 4.50
CA GLU A 225 -1.32 -0.66 5.25
C GLU A 225 -0.08 -0.47 4.37
N TYR A 226 0.30 -1.53 3.63
CA TYR A 226 1.47 -1.54 2.77
C TYR A 226 1.44 -0.44 1.71
N LEU A 227 0.28 -0.22 1.07
CA LEU A 227 0.10 0.84 0.08
C LEU A 227 -0.12 2.22 0.72
N GLY A 228 -0.26 2.32 2.04
CA GLY A 228 -0.56 3.57 2.72
C GLY A 228 -1.86 4.20 2.21
N LEU A 229 -2.95 3.42 2.17
CA LEU A 229 -4.26 3.90 1.68
C LEU A 229 -4.97 4.79 2.70
N SER A 230 -5.98 5.53 2.23
CA SER A 230 -6.74 6.49 3.02
C SER A 230 -7.45 5.84 4.22
N SER A 231 -7.89 6.68 5.17
CA SER A 231 -8.61 6.23 6.36
C SER A 231 -9.98 5.61 6.06
N GLU A 232 -10.58 5.93 4.92
CA GLU A 232 -11.92 5.45 4.55
C GLU A 232 -11.98 3.92 4.45
N ILE A 233 -11.08 3.31 3.67
CA ILE A 233 -11.02 1.86 3.55
C ILE A 233 -10.60 1.19 4.87
N LYS A 234 -9.77 1.85 5.67
CA LYS A 234 -9.37 1.36 7.00
C LYS A 234 -10.56 1.32 7.97
N LEU A 235 -11.39 2.37 7.97
CA LEU A 235 -12.62 2.42 8.77
C LEU A 235 -13.60 1.33 8.36
N PHE A 236 -13.77 1.12 7.05
CA PHE A 236 -14.58 0.01 6.53
C PHE A 236 -14.06 -1.35 7.03
N LEU A 237 -12.78 -1.65 6.85
CA LEU A 237 -12.19 -2.92 7.29
C LEU A 237 -12.25 -3.10 8.81
N GLY A 238 -12.09 -2.03 9.59
CA GLY A 238 -12.23 -2.06 11.05
C GLY A 238 -13.66 -2.37 11.49
N ARG A 239 -14.67 -1.74 10.87
CA ARG A 239 -16.08 -2.05 11.13
C ARG A 239 -16.42 -3.49 10.76
N TRP A 240 -15.94 -3.95 9.60
CA TRP A 240 -16.14 -5.33 9.16
C TRP A 240 -15.55 -6.34 10.15
N TYR A 241 -14.33 -6.08 10.64
CA TYR A 241 -13.66 -6.94 11.62
C TYR A 241 -14.44 -7.03 12.94
N ASN A 242 -14.89 -5.90 13.47
CA ASN A 242 -15.66 -5.86 14.72
C ASN A 242 -17.00 -6.60 14.58
N ALA A 243 -17.71 -6.39 13.48
CA ALA A 243 -18.97 -7.08 13.20
C ALA A 243 -18.78 -8.60 13.07
N TRP A 244 -17.62 -9.05 12.57
CA TRP A 244 -17.31 -10.48 12.43
C TRP A 244 -16.85 -11.14 13.73
N LEU A 245 -16.11 -10.42 14.60
CA LEU A 245 -15.65 -10.93 15.88
C LEU A 245 -16.74 -10.98 16.96
N ASN A 246 -17.66 -10.02 16.96
CA ASN A 246 -18.72 -9.90 17.95
C ASN A 246 -20.13 -10.07 17.32
N PRO A 247 -20.45 -11.23 16.72
CA PRO A 247 -21.79 -11.43 16.15
C PRO A 247 -22.90 -11.29 17.20
N THR A 248 -22.59 -11.55 18.48
CA THR A 248 -23.52 -11.46 19.62
C THR A 248 -23.91 -10.05 20.05
N GLU A 249 -23.12 -9.00 19.73
CA GLU A 249 -23.53 -7.62 20.08
C GLU A 249 -24.63 -7.10 19.16
N VAL A 250 -24.69 -7.59 17.91
CA VAL A 250 -25.70 -7.16 16.92
C VAL A 250 -27.09 -7.71 17.26
N GLU A 251 -27.16 -8.92 17.84
CA GLU A 251 -28.43 -9.49 18.30
C GLU A 251 -28.95 -8.78 19.57
N ALA A 252 -28.04 -8.32 20.44
CA ALA A 252 -28.41 -7.68 21.70
C ALA A 252 -29.00 -6.25 21.54
N GLU A 253 -28.67 -5.53 20.46
CA GLU A 253 -29.29 -4.23 20.16
C GLU A 253 -30.64 -4.38 19.43
N ALA A 254 -30.82 -5.43 18.61
CA ALA A 254 -32.09 -5.67 17.91
C ALA A 254 -33.24 -6.11 18.85
N ASP A 255 -32.92 -6.77 19.96
CA ASP A 255 -33.91 -7.19 20.96
C ASP A 255 -34.30 -6.08 21.97
N GLN A 256 -33.57 -4.96 22.02
CA GLN A 256 -33.86 -3.85 22.93
C GLN A 256 -34.93 -2.88 22.44
N ASP A 257 -35.24 -2.86 21.13
CA ASP A 257 -36.29 -2.00 20.56
C ASP A 257 -37.69 -2.64 20.55
N MET A 258 -37.83 -3.91 20.96
CA MET A 258 -39.11 -4.64 20.95
C MET A 258 -39.73 -4.85 22.33
N ALA A 259 -39.13 -4.31 23.38
CA ALA A 259 -39.66 -4.37 24.74
C ALA A 259 -39.73 -2.95 25.32
N TYR A 260 -40.83 -2.21 25.07
CA TYR A 260 -41.53 -1.30 26.00
C TYR A 260 -42.48 -0.38 25.21
N ASP A 261 -43.57 -0.94 24.69
CA ASP A 261 -44.85 -0.20 24.63
C ASP A 261 -45.84 -0.95 25.54
N SER A 262 -45.60 -0.80 26.84
CA SER A 262 -46.54 -1.17 27.88
C SER A 262 -46.74 0.04 28.79
N ASP A 263 -47.67 0.88 28.36
CA ASP A 263 -48.62 1.62 29.19
C ASP A 263 -48.07 2.43 30.38
N GLY A 264 -48.04 3.75 30.19
CA GLY A 264 -48.73 4.63 31.13
C GLY A 264 -47.90 5.24 32.27
N THR A 265 -48.12 6.55 32.45
CA THR A 265 -47.80 7.40 33.62
C THR A 265 -46.33 7.86 33.72
N ALA A 266 -45.98 9.11 34.03
CA ALA A 266 -46.71 10.34 34.29
C ALA A 266 -45.68 11.48 34.24
N TYR A 267 -46.15 12.67 33.88
CA TYR A 267 -45.53 13.98 34.07
C TYR A 267 -44.49 14.04 35.20
N THR A 268 -43.22 14.20 34.85
CA THR A 268 -42.24 14.80 35.77
C THR A 268 -41.80 16.12 35.17
N ASP A 269 -42.65 17.10 35.43
CA ASP A 269 -42.36 18.52 35.39
C ASP A 269 -41.40 18.81 36.54
N SER A 270 -40.16 19.15 36.22
CA SER A 270 -39.22 19.71 37.20
C SER A 270 -38.42 20.79 36.48
N ASP A 271 -39.03 21.96 36.44
CA ASP A 271 -38.34 23.25 36.56
C ASP A 271 -37.20 23.12 37.58
N ASP A 272 -35.97 23.40 37.15
CA ASP A 272 -35.05 24.10 38.04
C ASP A 272 -34.17 25.05 37.22
N GLU A 273 -34.32 26.30 37.63
CA GLU A 273 -33.85 27.53 37.02
C GLU A 273 -32.37 27.79 37.39
N ASP A 274 -31.77 28.73 36.66
CA ASP A 274 -30.71 29.61 37.14
C ASP A 274 -29.32 29.05 37.51
N ARG A 275 -28.33 29.33 36.63
CA ARG A 275 -27.23 30.25 37.03
C ARG A 275 -26.43 30.78 35.84
N MET A 276 -26.74 32.03 35.50
CA MET A 276 -25.81 33.00 34.92
C MET A 276 -24.52 33.04 35.74
N SER A 277 -23.36 32.96 35.08
CA SER A 277 -22.11 33.48 35.65
C SER A 277 -21.42 34.35 34.61
N SER A 278 -21.54 35.64 34.85
CA SER A 278 -21.00 36.77 34.10
C SER A 278 -19.56 37.06 34.54
N SER A 279 -18.73 37.34 33.54
CA SER A 279 -17.65 38.34 33.48
C SER A 279 -16.68 38.49 34.67
N THR A 280 -15.38 38.25 34.39
CA THR A 280 -14.33 39.10 34.95
C THR A 280 -13.46 39.64 33.82
N GLU A 281 -13.79 40.86 33.45
CA GLU A 281 -12.92 41.84 32.83
C GLU A 281 -11.71 42.15 33.73
N SER A 282 -10.50 42.12 33.16
CA SER A 282 -9.35 42.79 33.74
C SER A 282 -8.58 43.48 32.62
N ASP A 283 -8.79 44.79 32.57
CA ASP A 283 -7.94 45.78 31.94
C ASP A 283 -6.55 45.73 32.59
N LEU A 284 -5.52 45.50 31.79
CA LEU A 284 -4.20 46.10 32.00
C LEU A 284 -3.62 46.49 30.64
N ASP A 285 -3.67 47.80 30.39
CA ASP A 285 -2.81 48.52 29.46
C ASP A 285 -1.35 48.21 29.77
N ASP A 286 -0.59 47.75 28.77
CA ASP A 286 0.82 48.12 28.67
C ASP A 286 1.25 48.22 27.20
N GLU A 287 1.58 49.45 26.87
CA GLU A 287 1.94 50.02 25.59
C GLU A 287 3.42 49.75 25.30
N LEU A 288 3.77 48.86 24.36
CA LEU A 288 4.95 49.10 23.51
C LEU A 288 4.96 48.24 22.24
N GLU A 289 5.02 48.95 21.12
CA GLU A 289 5.17 48.47 19.75
C GLU A 289 6.32 47.46 19.58
N LYS A 290 6.16 46.46 18.68
CA LYS A 290 6.81 46.45 17.35
C LYS A 290 6.98 45.03 16.75
N LEU A 291 6.21 44.80 15.68
CA LEU A 291 6.46 43.91 14.52
C LEU A 291 6.23 42.37 14.62
N LYS A 292 4.99 41.99 14.26
CA LYS A 292 4.62 41.21 13.05
C LYS A 292 5.13 39.75 12.93
N GLU A 293 4.28 38.80 13.36
CA GLU A 293 3.96 37.56 12.62
C GLU A 293 2.70 36.87 13.22
N PRO A 294 1.69 36.46 12.41
CA PRO A 294 0.49 35.83 12.94
C PRO A 294 0.68 34.33 13.20
N SER A 295 0.64 33.97 14.49
CA SER A 295 0.47 32.61 14.98
C SER A 295 -1.02 32.25 15.02
N SER A 296 -1.44 31.27 14.21
CA SER A 296 -2.81 30.70 14.26
C SER A 296 -2.85 29.48 15.18
N ARG A 297 -3.45 29.68 16.36
CA ARG A 297 -3.92 28.64 17.29
C ARG A 297 -5.23 28.00 16.81
N GLY A 298 -5.36 26.70 17.10
CA GLY A 298 -6.61 26.09 17.57
C GLY A 298 -7.42 25.33 16.54
N ARG A 299 -7.23 23.99 16.46
CA ARG A 299 -8.23 23.10 15.86
C ARG A 299 -8.14 21.67 16.41
N ASN A 300 -9.17 21.32 17.18
CA ASN A 300 -9.72 19.99 17.52
C ASN A 300 -8.77 18.78 17.43
N ASP A 301 -8.28 18.37 18.60
CA ASP A 301 -7.56 17.12 18.80
C ASP A 301 -8.56 15.96 18.97
N PHE A 302 -9.12 15.48 17.84
CA PHE A 302 -9.61 14.11 17.77
C PHE A 302 -8.39 13.23 17.49
N SER A 303 -7.69 12.82 18.55
CA SER A 303 -6.60 11.86 18.47
C SER A 303 -7.18 10.51 18.01
N VAL A 304 -7.28 10.30 16.69
CA VAL A 304 -7.50 8.99 16.10
C VAL A 304 -6.25 8.19 16.45
N LYS A 305 -6.32 7.39 17.52
CA LYS A 305 -5.27 6.42 17.85
C LYS A 305 -4.93 5.65 16.59
N ALA A 306 -3.67 5.73 16.16
CA ALA A 306 -3.17 4.92 15.08
C ALA A 306 -3.45 3.46 15.43
N ILE A 307 -4.36 2.83 14.68
CA ILE A 307 -4.64 1.40 14.79
C ILE A 307 -3.39 0.71 14.25
N SER A 308 -2.46 0.42 15.14
CA SER A 308 -1.30 -0.41 14.86
C SER A 308 -1.79 -1.85 14.86
N PHE A 309 -1.82 -2.48 13.70
CA PHE A 309 -2.15 -3.89 13.55
C PHE A 309 -0.96 -4.72 14.05
N GLN A 310 -0.90 -4.95 15.36
CA GLN A 310 -0.01 -5.97 15.90
C GLN A 310 -0.50 -7.33 15.39
N SER A 311 0.41 -8.10 14.81
CA SER A 311 0.15 -9.44 14.26
C SER A 311 -0.44 -10.35 15.34
N PHE A 312 -1.71 -10.74 15.20
CA PHE A 312 -2.36 -11.76 16.02
C PHE A 312 -2.57 -13.05 15.22
N ILE A 313 -2.47 -14.17 15.92
CA ILE A 313 -2.72 -15.51 15.40
C ILE A 313 -4.23 -15.66 15.26
N ALA A 314 -4.71 -15.82 14.02
CA ALA A 314 -6.13 -16.04 13.75
C ALA A 314 -6.62 -17.35 14.42
N PRO A 315 -7.85 -17.37 14.98
CA PRO A 315 -8.44 -18.59 15.50
C PRO A 315 -8.65 -19.59 14.36
N ALA A 316 -8.31 -20.86 14.62
CA ALA A 316 -8.44 -21.93 13.65
C ALA A 316 -9.92 -22.11 13.26
N VAL A 317 -10.22 -21.90 11.97
CA VAL A 317 -11.54 -22.20 11.41
C VAL A 317 -11.76 -23.70 11.47
N LEU A 318 -12.65 -24.14 12.37
CA LEU A 318 -13.15 -25.51 12.43
C LEU A 318 -13.88 -25.82 11.12
N GLN A 319 -13.21 -26.51 10.21
CA GLN A 319 -13.87 -27.11 9.05
C GLN A 319 -14.79 -28.22 9.56
N SER A 320 -16.10 -27.95 9.58
CA SER A 320 -17.12 -28.96 9.77
C SER A 320 -17.11 -29.89 8.55
N THR A 321 -16.51 -31.06 8.71
CA THR A 321 -16.65 -32.17 7.77
C THR A 321 -18.07 -32.71 7.84
N THR A 322 -18.83 -32.52 6.77
CA THR A 322 -20.06 -33.28 6.47
C THR A 322 -19.80 -34.16 5.26
#